data_AF-A0A7S4J777-F1
#
_entry.id   AF-A0A7S4J777-F1
#
_cell.length_a   1.000
_cell.length_b   1.000
_cell.length_c   1.000
_cell.angle_alpha   90.00
_cell.angle_beta   90.00
_cell.angle_gamma   90.00
#
_symmetry.space_group_name_H-M   'P 1'
#
loop_
_entity.id
_entity.type
_entity.pdbx_description
1 polymer ?
#
loop_
_entity_poly.entity_id
_entity_poly.type
_entity_poly.pdbx_seq_one_letter_code
_entity_poly.pdbx_strand_id
1 'polypeptide(L)'
;RFQPLALPQPFAGNLTLQKLPTQKQFTAVASSKAKIKNGVDPRKHWDTLQKLAKGSSGAVYLGQPKEKALRDRWPRVAIKKFAMNEETELEELENEIQIMSVSSHPNLVEYIDAYNWSGRLGGTKV
;
A
#
# COMPACT_ATOMS: atom_id res chain seq x y z
N ARG A 1 -49.75 -1.90 19.57
CA ARG A 1 -49.87 -1.88 18.10
C ARG A 1 -48.47 -1.68 17.53
N PHE A 2 -47.77 -2.76 17.16
CA PHE A 2 -46.43 -2.67 16.57
C PHE A 2 -46.58 -2.40 15.08
N GLN A 3 -46.00 -1.30 14.59
CA GLN A 3 -45.89 -1.05 13.16
C GLN A 3 -44.71 -1.86 12.62
N PRO A 4 -44.85 -2.61 11.52
CA PRO A 4 -43.72 -3.30 10.92
C PRO A 4 -42.73 -2.26 10.37
N LEU A 5 -41.45 -2.42 10.72
CA LEU A 5 -40.36 -1.61 10.19
C LEU A 5 -40.28 -1.88 8.68
N ALA A 6 -40.43 -0.85 7.85
CA ALA A 6 -40.33 -0.99 6.40
C ALA A 6 -38.94 -1.54 6.03
N LEU A 7 -38.91 -2.60 5.22
CA LEU A 7 -37.66 -3.08 4.62
C LEU A 7 -37.05 -1.92 3.80
N PRO A 8 -35.74 -1.67 3.90
CA PRO A 8 -35.09 -0.65 3.09
C PRO A 8 -35.33 -0.97 1.62
N GLN A 9 -35.88 -0.01 0.88
CA GLN A 9 -36.10 -0.13 -0.56
C GLN A 9 -34.76 -0.45 -1.24
N PRO A 10 -34.72 -1.35 -2.23
CA PRO A 10 -33.50 -1.59 -2.98
C PRO A 10 -33.01 -0.26 -3.56
N PHE A 11 -31.73 0.05 -3.33
CA PHE A 11 -31.10 1.24 -3.88
C PHE A 11 -31.15 1.12 -5.41
N ALA A 12 -32.16 1.74 -6.03
CA ALA A 12 -32.29 1.88 -7.46
C ALA A 12 -31.31 2.94 -7.99
N GLY A 13 -30.04 2.79 -7.61
CA GLY A 13 -28.94 3.47 -8.29
C GLY A 13 -28.78 2.82 -9.65
N ASN A 14 -28.75 3.63 -10.70
CA ASN A 14 -28.40 3.18 -12.03
C ASN A 14 -26.92 2.75 -12.00
N LEU A 15 -26.65 1.50 -11.58
CA LEU A 15 -25.34 0.89 -11.61
C LEU A 15 -25.00 0.68 -13.08
N THR A 16 -24.50 1.73 -13.73
CA THR A 16 -23.72 1.51 -14.94
C THR A 16 -22.62 0.55 -14.53
N LEU A 17 -22.68 -0.69 -15.05
CA LEU A 17 -21.60 -1.65 -14.90
C LEU A 17 -20.40 -1.05 -15.62
N GLN A 18 -19.65 -0.22 -14.89
CA GLN A 18 -18.41 0.33 -15.37
C GLN A 18 -17.52 -0.88 -15.63
N LYS A 19 -17.24 -1.15 -16.91
CA LYS A 19 -16.49 -2.33 -17.31
C LYS A 19 -15.17 -2.33 -16.55
N LEU A 20 -14.94 -3.38 -15.76
CA LEU A 20 -13.71 -3.51 -14.99
C LEU A 20 -12.51 -3.42 -15.93
N PRO A 21 -11.45 -2.67 -15.54
CA PRO A 21 -10.25 -2.58 -16.35
C PRO A 21 -9.65 -3.97 -16.54
N THR A 22 -9.12 -4.22 -17.74
CA THR A 22 -8.36 -5.44 -17.99
C THR A 22 -7.04 -5.40 -17.22
N GLN A 23 -6.44 -6.57 -16.96
CA GLN A 23 -5.12 -6.64 -16.30
C GLN A 23 -4.08 -5.76 -17.01
N LYS A 24 -4.05 -5.75 -18.35
CA LYS A 24 -3.11 -4.92 -19.12
C LYS A 24 -3.33 -3.42 -18.88
N GLN A 25 -4.58 -2.97 -18.85
CA GLN A 25 -4.91 -1.57 -18.56
C GLN A 25 -4.53 -1.20 -17.12
N PHE A 26 -4.79 -2.11 -16.18
CA PHE A 26 -4.44 -1.92 -14.78
C PHE A 26 -2.92 -1.80 -14.59
N THR A 27 -2.15 -2.77 -15.08
CA THR A 27 -0.69 -2.77 -14.98
C THR A 27 -0.09 -1.53 -15.64
N ALA A 28 -0.58 -1.10 -16.82
CA ALA A 28 -0.09 0.11 -17.47
C ALA A 28 -0.26 1.37 -16.61
N VAL A 29 -1.43 1.53 -15.98
CA VAL A 29 -1.68 2.64 -15.05
C VAL A 29 -0.84 2.49 -13.78
N ALA A 30 -0.76 1.29 -13.23
CA ALA A 30 -0.05 1.03 -11.99
C ALA A 30 1.45 1.22 -12.11
N SER A 31 2.10 0.72 -13.16
CA SER A 31 3.53 0.93 -13.41
C SER A 31 3.88 2.40 -13.59
N SER A 32 2.96 3.22 -14.11
CA SER A 32 3.18 4.67 -14.23
C SER A 32 3.14 5.41 -12.88
N LYS A 33 2.41 4.86 -11.90
CA LYS A 33 2.13 5.47 -10.59
C LYS A 33 3.03 4.89 -9.47
N ALA A 34 3.40 3.63 -9.58
CA ALA A 34 4.34 2.94 -8.72
C ALA A 34 5.77 3.44 -8.96
N LYS A 35 6.22 4.41 -8.16
CA LYS A 35 7.60 4.92 -8.20
C LYS A 35 8.45 4.24 -7.15
N ILE A 36 9.11 3.14 -7.52
CA ILE A 36 10.12 2.49 -6.66
C ILE A 36 11.42 3.30 -6.73
N LYS A 37 11.86 3.81 -5.58
CA LYS A 37 13.11 4.58 -5.46
C LYS A 37 14.31 3.62 -5.41
N ASN A 38 14.99 3.46 -6.54
CA ASN A 38 16.17 2.59 -6.67
C ASN A 38 17.43 3.26 -6.11
N GLY A 39 18.23 2.53 -5.35
CA GLY A 39 19.52 3.00 -4.82
C GLY A 39 19.43 4.03 -3.69
N VAL A 40 18.22 4.33 -3.19
CA VAL A 40 17.99 5.29 -2.12
C VAL A 40 17.85 4.58 -0.78
N ASP A 41 18.67 4.96 0.20
CA ASP A 41 18.59 4.42 1.56
C ASP A 41 17.33 4.93 2.29
N PRO A 42 16.34 4.06 2.59
CA PRO A 42 15.10 4.47 3.24
C PRO A 42 15.33 5.01 4.67
N ARG A 43 16.44 4.65 5.33
CA ARG A 43 16.77 5.12 6.68
C ARG A 43 17.08 6.61 6.73
N LYS A 44 17.29 7.26 5.58
CA LYS A 44 17.42 8.71 5.47
C LYS A 44 16.08 9.44 5.59
N HIS A 45 14.97 8.76 5.30
CA HIS A 45 13.63 9.34 5.29
C HIS A 45 12.75 8.84 6.45
N TRP A 46 13.02 7.64 6.94
CA TRP A 46 12.18 6.94 7.91
C TRP A 46 13.01 6.41 9.09
N ASP A 47 12.52 6.64 10.31
CA ASP A 47 12.99 5.93 11.50
C ASP A 47 12.21 4.62 11.66
N THR A 48 12.92 3.51 11.91
CA THR A 48 12.30 2.23 12.31
C THR A 48 12.30 2.16 13.83
N LEU A 49 11.12 2.08 14.44
CA LEU A 49 10.97 2.12 15.90
C LEU A 49 10.87 0.72 16.52
N GLN A 50 9.90 -0.08 16.07
CA GLN A 50 9.60 -1.38 16.68
C GLN A 50 9.12 -2.38 15.63
N LYS A 51 9.50 -3.65 15.76
CA LYS A 51 8.92 -4.73 14.95
C LYS A 51 7.51 -5.05 15.45
N LEU A 52 6.53 -4.99 14.56
CA LEU A 52 5.13 -5.30 14.86
C LEU A 52 4.82 -6.77 14.60
N ALA A 53 5.23 -7.29 13.45
CA ALA A 53 4.89 -8.64 13.02
C ALA A 53 5.92 -9.23 12.03
N LYS A 54 5.84 -10.54 11.80
CA LYS A 54 6.51 -11.24 10.70
C LYS A 54 5.51 -12.20 10.05
N GLY A 55 5.24 -12.00 8.77
CA GLY A 55 4.48 -12.92 7.92
C GLY A 55 5.39 -13.67 6.95
N SER A 56 4.77 -14.38 6.00
CA SER A 56 5.47 -15.10 4.92
C SER A 56 6.26 -14.15 4.01
N SER A 57 5.63 -13.05 3.58
CA SER A 57 6.23 -12.05 2.69
C SER A 57 7.23 -11.11 3.38
N GLY A 58 7.43 -11.22 4.69
CA GLY A 58 8.42 -10.40 5.40
C GLY A 58 7.95 -9.87 6.74
N ALA A 59 8.69 -8.90 7.27
CA ALA A 59 8.45 -8.33 8.60
C ALA A 59 7.90 -6.91 8.51
N VAL A 60 6.94 -6.57 9.37
CA VAL A 60 6.33 -5.23 9.46
C VAL A 60 6.84 -4.55 10.73
N TYR A 61 7.22 -3.28 10.60
CA TYR A 61 7.75 -2.46 11.68
C TYR A 61 6.96 -1.17 11.79
N LEU A 62 6.76 -0.66 13.00
CA LEU A 62 6.35 0.71 13.23
C LEU A 62 7.53 1.64 12.91
N GLY A 63 7.24 2.77 12.29
CA GLY A 63 8.21 3.79 11.95
C GLY A 63 7.63 5.19 11.99
N GLN A 64 8.47 6.17 11.69
CA GLN A 64 8.12 7.59 11.69
C GLN A 64 8.89 8.35 10.60
N PRO A 65 8.26 9.29 9.88
CA PRO A 65 8.99 10.13 8.93
C PRO A 65 9.96 11.07 9.65
N LYS A 66 11.16 11.22 9.09
CA LYS A 66 12.19 12.17 9.57
C LYS A 66 11.85 13.61 9.23
N GLU A 67 11.25 13.83 8.06
CA GLU A 67 10.83 15.15 7.63
C GLU A 67 9.61 15.64 8.41
N LYS A 68 9.64 16.89 8.89
CA LYS A 68 8.58 17.47 9.70
C LYS A 68 7.23 17.51 8.97
N ALA A 69 7.22 17.97 7.71
CA ALA A 69 6.00 18.06 6.92
C ALA A 69 5.32 16.69 6.73
N LEU A 70 6.12 15.63 6.52
CA LEU A 70 5.61 14.26 6.45
C LEU A 70 5.12 13.76 7.80
N ARG A 71 5.77 14.14 8.90
CA ARG A 71 5.38 13.78 10.27
C ARG A 71 4.07 14.42 10.71
N ASP A 72 3.81 15.64 10.28
CA ASP A 72 2.56 16.34 10.56
C ASP A 72 1.36 15.65 9.87
N ARG A 73 1.60 15.02 8.69
CA ARG A 73 0.58 14.27 7.95
C ARG A 73 0.47 12.80 8.37
N TRP A 74 1.61 12.13 8.51
CA TRP A 74 1.74 10.71 8.86
C TRP A 74 2.65 10.55 10.09
N PRO A 75 2.14 10.81 11.30
CA PRO A 75 2.95 10.82 12.53
C PRO A 75 3.52 9.45 12.89
N ARG A 76 2.88 8.40 12.38
CA ARG A 76 3.33 7.02 12.46
C ARG A 76 3.10 6.35 11.13
N VAL A 77 4.06 5.53 10.74
CA VAL A 77 3.96 4.64 9.59
C VAL A 77 4.30 3.22 10.01
N ALA A 78 4.08 2.27 9.14
CA ALA A 78 4.51 0.92 9.18
C ALA A 78 5.44 0.75 7.97
N ILE A 79 6.34 -0.19 8.10
CA ILE A 79 7.44 -0.37 7.17
C ILE A 79 7.49 -1.88 6.98
N LYS A 80 6.98 -2.34 5.84
CA LYS A 80 7.12 -3.74 5.47
C LYS A 80 8.56 -3.95 4.96
N LYS A 81 9.17 -5.05 5.34
CA LYS A 81 10.56 -5.38 5.03
C LYS A 81 10.53 -6.75 4.36
N PHE A 82 10.69 -6.77 3.05
CA PHE A 82 10.80 -8.01 2.29
C PHE A 82 12.24 -8.51 2.37
N ALA A 83 12.43 -9.80 2.65
CA ALA A 83 13.69 -10.48 2.42
C ALA A 83 13.62 -10.98 0.98
N MET A 84 14.39 -10.37 0.08
CA MET A 84 14.50 -10.83 -1.30
C MET A 84 15.44 -12.02 -1.33
N ASN A 85 14.90 -13.18 -1.68
CA ASN A 85 15.59 -14.44 -1.76
C ASN A 85 15.64 -14.94 -3.21
N GLU A 86 14.66 -14.58 -4.05
CA GLU A 86 14.49 -15.09 -5.43
C GLU A 86 13.78 -14.08 -6.37
N GLU A 87 13.92 -14.25 -7.69
CA GLU A 87 13.19 -13.47 -8.72
C GLU A 87 11.66 -13.59 -8.60
N THR A 88 11.15 -14.74 -8.14
CA THR A 88 9.72 -14.99 -7.94
C THR A 88 9.09 -14.02 -6.92
N GLU A 89 9.86 -13.60 -5.91
CA GLU A 89 9.39 -12.65 -4.89
C GLU A 89 9.38 -11.20 -5.39
N LEU A 90 10.09 -10.90 -6.49
CA LEU A 90 10.13 -9.56 -7.08
C LEU A 90 8.81 -9.23 -7.81
N GLU A 91 8.28 -10.17 -8.59
CA GLU A 91 6.99 -9.98 -9.29
C GLU A 91 5.83 -9.83 -8.30
N GLU A 92 5.83 -10.63 -7.22
CA GLU A 92 4.84 -10.51 -6.15
C GLU A 92 4.93 -9.15 -5.42
N LEU A 93 6.15 -8.66 -5.19
CA LEU A 93 6.38 -7.35 -4.60
C LEU A 93 5.89 -6.21 -5.51
N GLU A 94 6.21 -6.29 -6.80
CA GLU A 94 5.75 -5.32 -7.79
C GLU A 94 4.24 -5.27 -7.84
N ASN A 95 3.57 -6.42 -7.82
CA ASN A 95 2.12 -6.49 -7.81
C ASN A 95 1.52 -5.85 -6.53
N GLU A 96 2.08 -6.12 -5.35
CA GLU A 96 1.66 -5.46 -4.11
C GLU A 96 1.77 -3.93 -4.23
N ILE A 97 2.90 -3.41 -4.71
CA ILE A 97 3.14 -1.97 -4.84
C ILE A 97 2.21 -1.36 -5.89
N GLN A 98 2.05 -2.03 -7.03
CA GLN A 98 1.16 -1.60 -8.11
C GLN A 98 -0.27 -1.45 -7.61
N ILE A 99 -0.81 -2.46 -6.92
CA ILE A 99 -2.16 -2.43 -6.36
C ILE A 99 -2.33 -1.27 -5.39
N MET A 100 -1.38 -1.09 -4.47
CA MET A 100 -1.52 0.00 -3.51
C MET A 100 -1.35 1.38 -4.14
N SER A 101 -0.46 1.54 -5.14
CA SER A 101 -0.20 2.84 -5.78
C SER A 101 -1.41 3.43 -6.49
N VAL A 102 -2.29 2.57 -7.03
CA VAL A 102 -3.50 3.00 -7.74
C VAL A 102 -4.74 3.06 -6.83
N SER A 103 -4.67 2.47 -5.65
CA SER A 103 -5.76 2.41 -4.68
C SER A 103 -5.71 3.61 -3.73
N SER A 104 -6.76 4.42 -3.69
CA SER A 104 -6.88 5.54 -2.77
C SER A 104 -8.32 5.65 -2.29
N HIS A 105 -8.59 5.27 -1.03
CA HIS A 105 -9.92 5.29 -0.44
C HIS A 105 -9.81 5.39 1.09
N PRO A 106 -10.72 6.08 1.81
CA PRO A 106 -10.66 6.23 3.27
C PRO A 106 -10.61 4.91 4.06
N ASN A 107 -11.16 3.83 3.50
CA ASN A 107 -11.18 2.50 4.12
C ASN A 107 -10.07 1.57 3.62
N LEU A 108 -9.17 2.07 2.77
CA LEU A 108 -8.00 1.34 2.32
C LEU A 108 -6.75 1.94 2.94
N VAL A 109 -5.77 1.09 3.21
CA VAL A 109 -4.46 1.53 3.66
C VAL A 109 -3.82 2.36 2.56
N GLU A 110 -3.38 3.57 2.90
CA GLU A 110 -2.71 4.46 1.97
C GLU A 110 -1.34 3.89 1.59
N TYR A 111 -0.87 4.24 0.40
CA TYR A 111 0.50 3.98 -0.03
C TYR A 111 1.28 5.28 0.00
N ILE A 112 2.40 5.30 0.74
CA ILE A 112 3.30 6.46 0.74
C ILE A 112 4.44 6.31 -0.27
N ASP A 113 5.30 5.30 -0.13
CA ASP A 113 6.52 5.16 -0.94
C ASP A 113 7.09 3.73 -0.91
N ALA A 114 7.84 3.36 -1.95
CA ALA A 114 8.62 2.13 -2.02
C ALA A 114 10.10 2.41 -2.34
N TYR A 115 10.99 1.62 -1.76
CA TYR A 115 12.44 1.76 -1.87
C TYR A 115 13.06 0.41 -2.24
N ASN A 116 14.04 0.43 -3.14
CA ASN A 116 14.87 -0.72 -3.48
C ASN A 116 16.34 -0.38 -3.19
N TRP A 117 16.90 -0.95 -2.12
CA TRP A 117 18.23 -0.63 -1.64
C TRP A 117 19.02 -1.91 -1.27
N SER A 118 20.23 -2.03 -1.82
CA SER A 118 21.07 -3.24 -1.89
C SER A 118 21.62 -3.77 -0.56
N GLY A 119 21.23 -3.18 0.58
CA GLY A 119 21.69 -3.56 1.92
C GLY A 119 20.67 -4.29 2.80
N ARG A 120 19.62 -4.89 2.22
CA ARG A 120 18.36 -5.34 2.87
C ARG A 120 17.46 -4.16 3.24
N LEU A 121 16.52 -3.83 2.35
CA LEU A 121 15.17 -3.35 2.70
C LEU A 121 14.35 -2.93 1.48
N GLY A 122 13.42 -3.78 1.06
CA GLY A 122 12.35 -3.41 0.12
C GLY A 122 11.17 -2.79 0.85
N GLY A 123 10.83 -1.53 0.53
CA GLY A 123 9.46 -0.96 0.54
C GLY A 123 8.76 -0.61 1.87
N THR A 124 8.76 0.67 2.25
CA THR A 124 7.94 1.29 3.33
C THR A 124 6.43 1.04 3.12
N LYS A 125 5.65 0.83 4.20
CA LYS A 125 4.21 0.48 4.11
C LYS A 125 3.36 0.95 5.31
N VAL A 126 2.92 2.21 5.34
CA VAL A 126 1.51 2.72 5.40
C VAL A 126 1.49 3.99 4.55
#